data_AF-A0A8T3Z5B2-F1
#
_entry.id   AF-A0A8T3Z5B2-F1
#
_cell.length_a   1.000
_cell.length_b   1.000
_cell.length_c   1.000
_cell.angle_alpha   90.00
_cell.angle_beta   90.00
_cell.angle_gamma   90.00
#
_symmetry.space_group_name_H-M   'P 1'
#
loop_
_entity.id
_entity.type
_entity.pdbx_description
1 polymer ?
#
loop_
_entity_poly.entity_id
_entity_poly.type
_entity_poly.pdbx_seq_one_letter_code
_entity_poly.pdbx_strand_id
1 'polypeptide(L)'
;MADPFTTLVTNLNQLGFFGFLLPWMFVFVVSYAILLKSKVLGESQRIMGVLSLVIAFFVIGFGGPALAGFFINLFGIGSLILAGILVLILFVALSGGDPAKILTGKAALAVLGGIGLVIFAIAAGSFGVKINESVFAIIFIIAVLALAMLFVTGEK
;
A
#
# COMPACT_ATOMS: atom_id res chain seq x y z
N MET A 1 10.78 -31.59 -8.88
CA MET A 1 9.70 -30.86 -9.60
C MET A 1 9.31 -29.70 -8.71
N ALA A 2 9.29 -28.46 -9.21
CA ALA A 2 8.73 -27.34 -8.45
C ALA A 2 7.24 -27.62 -8.21
N ASP A 3 6.73 -27.30 -7.02
CA ASP A 3 5.32 -27.47 -6.73
C ASP A 3 4.48 -26.47 -7.56
N PRO A 4 3.21 -26.80 -7.89
CA PRO A 4 2.37 -25.97 -8.74
C PRO A 4 2.20 -24.53 -8.23
N PHE A 5 2.25 -24.32 -6.91
CA PHE A 5 2.13 -23.01 -6.30
C PHE A 5 3.40 -22.17 -6.53
N THR A 6 4.59 -22.74 -6.34
CA THR A 6 5.85 -22.05 -6.68
C THR A 6 5.91 -21.67 -8.16
N THR A 7 5.45 -22.54 -9.06
CA THR A 7 5.38 -22.21 -10.50
C THR A 7 4.43 -21.05 -10.77
N LEU A 8 3.23 -21.06 -10.17
CA LEU A 8 2.26 -19.96 -10.29
C LEU A 8 2.85 -18.63 -9.78
N VAL A 9 3.45 -18.62 -8.58
CA VAL A 9 4.04 -17.42 -7.98
C VAL A 9 5.19 -16.89 -8.84
N THR A 10 6.02 -17.80 -9.37
CA THR A 10 7.13 -17.42 -10.26
C THR A 10 6.61 -16.78 -11.55
N ASN A 11 5.58 -17.35 -12.16
CA ASN A 11 4.97 -16.79 -13.37
C ASN A 11 4.34 -15.42 -13.09
N LEU A 12 3.62 -15.26 -11.98
CA LEU A 12 3.05 -13.97 -11.58
C LEU A 12 4.14 -12.91 -11.34
N ASN A 13 5.25 -13.31 -10.72
CA ASN A 13 6.38 -12.42 -10.52
C ASN A 13 7.04 -12.01 -11.84
N GLN A 14 7.24 -12.95 -12.77
CA GLN A 14 7.79 -12.69 -14.10
C GLN A 14 6.90 -11.78 -14.95
N LEU A 15 5.58 -11.87 -14.79
CA LEU A 15 4.62 -10.96 -15.42
C LEU A 15 4.59 -9.56 -14.77
N GLY A 16 5.40 -9.32 -13.74
CA GLY A 16 5.44 -8.05 -13.02
C GLY A 16 4.24 -7.82 -12.11
N PHE A 17 3.46 -8.86 -11.77
CA PHE A 17 2.27 -8.70 -10.93
C PHE A 17 2.60 -8.05 -9.58
N PHE A 18 3.65 -8.52 -8.89
CA PHE A 18 4.06 -8.00 -7.59
C PHE A 18 4.93 -6.74 -7.67
N GLY A 19 5.65 -6.55 -8.78
CA GLY A 19 6.53 -5.40 -8.98
C GLY A 19 5.87 -4.19 -9.65
N PHE A 20 4.74 -4.38 -10.32
CA PHE A 20 4.06 -3.34 -11.08
C PHE A 20 2.57 -3.28 -10.76
N LEU A 21 1.82 -4.37 -11.01
CA LEU A 21 0.36 -4.33 -10.96
C LEU A 21 -0.18 -4.06 -9.55
N LEU A 22 0.37 -4.75 -8.54
CA LEU A 22 -0.11 -4.64 -7.17
C LEU A 22 0.19 -3.25 -6.57
N PRO A 23 1.42 -2.71 -6.67
CA PRO A 23 1.68 -1.33 -6.28
C PRO A 23 0.81 -0.32 -7.06
N TRP A 24 0.60 -0.53 -8.38
CA TRP A 24 -0.23 0.33 -9.21
C TRP A 24 -1.68 0.37 -8.74
N MET A 25 -2.28 -0.80 -8.51
CA MET A 25 -3.64 -0.92 -7.99
C MET A 25 -3.77 -0.24 -6.63
N PHE A 26 -2.78 -0.39 -5.74
CA PHE A 26 -2.83 0.23 -4.43
C PHE A 26 -2.83 1.76 -4.54
N VAL A 27 -1.93 2.34 -5.34
CA VAL A 27 -1.89 3.78 -5.56
C VAL A 27 -3.19 4.27 -6.19
N PHE A 28 -3.73 3.53 -7.16
CA PHE A 28 -5.01 3.84 -7.79
C PHE A 28 -6.15 3.92 -6.76
N VAL A 29 -6.32 2.87 -5.96
CA VAL A 29 -7.39 2.76 -4.98
C VAL A 29 -7.25 3.83 -3.89
N VAL A 30 -6.05 4.06 -3.37
CA VAL A 30 -5.80 5.08 -2.35
C VAL A 30 -6.08 6.47 -2.90
N SER A 31 -5.56 6.79 -4.09
CA SER A 31 -5.78 8.08 -4.75
C SER A 31 -7.28 8.30 -5.03
N TYR A 32 -7.97 7.28 -5.54
CA TYR A 32 -9.39 7.33 -5.83
C TYR A 32 -10.23 7.53 -4.55
N ALA A 33 -9.93 6.79 -3.48
CA ALA A 33 -10.62 6.90 -2.21
C ALA A 33 -10.41 8.28 -1.55
N ILE A 34 -9.20 8.83 -1.65
CA ILE A 34 -8.90 10.19 -1.17
C ILE A 34 -9.71 11.22 -1.95
N LEU A 35 -9.73 11.14 -3.29
CA LEU A 35 -10.47 12.07 -4.14
C LEU A 35 -11.99 12.00 -3.89
N LEU A 36 -12.54 10.79 -3.75
CA LEU A 36 -13.95 10.57 -3.40
C LEU A 36 -14.32 11.24 -2.07
N LYS A 37 -13.44 11.14 -1.07
CA LYS A 37 -13.68 11.70 0.26
C LYS A 37 -13.47 13.21 0.30
N SER A 38 -12.48 13.71 -0.43
CA SER A 38 -12.08 15.12 -0.39
C SER A 38 -12.99 16.02 -1.24
N LYS A 39 -13.68 15.46 -2.24
CA LYS A 39 -14.55 16.20 -3.19
C LYS A 39 -13.87 17.41 -3.85
N VAL A 40 -12.54 17.45 -3.88
CA VAL A 40 -11.74 18.57 -4.39
C VAL A 40 -12.01 18.83 -5.87
N LEU A 41 -12.44 17.81 -6.61
CA LEU A 41 -12.71 17.86 -8.06
C LEU A 41 -14.21 17.79 -8.38
N GLY A 42 -15.07 18.09 -7.40
CA GLY A 42 -16.52 17.93 -7.50
C GLY A 42 -16.99 16.49 -7.29
N GLU A 43 -18.20 16.17 -7.77
CA GLU A 43 -18.89 14.89 -7.50
C GLU A 43 -18.78 13.86 -8.63
N SER A 44 -18.12 14.21 -9.74
CA SER A 44 -18.01 13.31 -10.90
C SER A 44 -17.02 12.18 -10.63
N GLN A 45 -17.55 11.01 -10.26
CA GLN A 45 -16.76 9.78 -10.07
C GLN A 45 -15.95 9.40 -11.30
N ARG A 46 -16.44 9.73 -12.50
CA ARG A 46 -15.75 9.44 -13.76
C ARG A 46 -14.44 10.23 -13.86
N ILE A 47 -14.43 11.50 -13.46
CA ILE A 47 -13.22 12.34 -13.45
C ILE A 47 -12.24 11.84 -12.40
N MET A 48 -12.73 11.58 -11.18
CA MET A 48 -11.90 11.08 -10.09
C MET A 48 -11.22 9.74 -10.43
N GLY A 49 -11.94 8.83 -11.10
CA GLY A 49 -11.41 7.54 -11.53
C GLY A 49 -10.36 7.66 -12.63
N VAL A 50 -10.58 8.51 -13.63
CA VAL A 50 -9.58 8.74 -14.69
C VAL A 50 -8.32 9.37 -14.11
N LEU A 51 -8.48 10.36 -13.22
CA LEU A 51 -7.33 11.02 -12.62
C LEU A 51 -6.55 10.09 -11.68
N SER A 52 -7.21 9.31 -10.83
CA SER A 52 -6.52 8.35 -9.96
C SER A 52 -5.77 7.29 -10.76
N LEU A 53 -6.29 6.91 -11.94
CA LEU A 53 -5.63 6.01 -12.87
C LEU A 53 -4.35 6.64 -13.45
N VAL A 54 -4.43 7.90 -13.89
CA VAL A 54 -3.26 8.67 -14.34
C VAL A 54 -2.21 8.77 -13.23
N ILE A 55 -2.62 9.15 -12.01
CA ILE A 55 -1.73 9.24 -10.85
C ILE A 55 -1.03 7.89 -10.60
N ALA A 56 -1.77 6.79 -10.61
CA ALA A 56 -1.21 5.47 -10.41
C ALA A 56 -0.15 5.11 -11.45
N PHE A 57 -0.38 5.41 -12.74
CA PHE A 57 0.62 5.19 -13.78
C PHE A 57 1.87 6.06 -13.60
N PHE A 58 1.71 7.32 -13.20
CA PHE A 58 2.85 8.22 -12.96
C PHE A 58 3.70 7.77 -11.77
N VAL A 59 3.04 7.43 -10.65
CA VAL A 59 3.71 7.00 -9.43
C VAL A 59 4.48 5.70 -9.65
N ILE A 60 3.98 4.81 -10.50
CA ILE A 60 4.66 3.56 -10.84
C ILE A 60 5.77 3.76 -11.87
N GLY A 61 5.56 4.62 -12.87
CA GLY A 61 6.61 4.98 -13.81
C GLY A 61 7.82 5.61 -13.14
N PHE A 62 7.60 6.42 -12.10
CA PHE A 62 8.67 7.15 -11.41
C PHE A 62 9.21 6.42 -10.17
N GLY A 63 8.33 5.80 -9.39
CA GLY A 63 8.65 5.13 -8.14
C GLY A 63 8.72 3.61 -8.23
N GLY A 64 8.52 3.02 -9.41
CA GLY A 64 8.28 1.58 -9.62
C GLY A 64 9.18 0.64 -8.81
N PRO A 65 10.51 0.69 -8.96
CA PRO A 65 11.41 -0.19 -8.22
C PRO A 65 11.36 0.01 -6.70
N ALA A 66 11.22 1.26 -6.24
CA ALA A 66 11.17 1.60 -4.82
C ALA A 66 9.85 1.18 -4.17
N LEU A 67 8.72 1.40 -4.85
CA LEU A 67 7.40 0.98 -4.41
C LEU A 67 7.26 -0.54 -4.44
N ALA A 68 7.75 -1.19 -5.49
CA ALA A 68 7.82 -2.65 -5.55
C ALA A 68 8.60 -3.21 -4.35
N GLY A 69 9.78 -2.66 -4.07
CA GLY A 69 10.60 -3.05 -2.91
C GLY A 69 9.86 -2.84 -1.59
N PHE A 70 9.20 -1.69 -1.42
CA PHE A 70 8.37 -1.43 -0.24
C PHE A 70 7.27 -2.46 -0.06
N PHE A 71 6.48 -2.76 -1.11
CA PHE A 71 5.38 -3.71 -1.00
C PHE A 71 5.87 -5.15 -0.80
N ILE A 72 6.96 -5.56 -1.46
CA ILE A 72 7.57 -6.87 -1.24
C ILE A 72 8.00 -7.02 0.23
N ASN A 73 8.63 -5.99 0.80
CA ASN A 73 9.04 -6.01 2.21
C ASN A 73 7.86 -5.91 3.17
N LEU A 74 6.90 -5.02 2.89
CA LEU A 74 5.70 -4.80 3.71
C LEU A 74 4.86 -6.08 3.79
N PHE A 75 4.56 -6.70 2.65
CA PHE A 75 3.76 -7.92 2.62
C PHE A 75 4.57 -9.17 2.96
N GLY A 76 5.87 -9.21 2.66
CA GLY A 76 6.75 -10.30 3.08
C GLY A 76 6.83 -10.39 4.61
N ILE A 77 7.27 -9.32 5.26
CA ILE A 77 7.36 -9.25 6.73
C ILE A 77 5.96 -9.27 7.36
N GLY A 78 4.99 -8.57 6.75
CA GLY A 78 3.62 -8.53 7.21
C GLY A 78 2.94 -9.91 7.20
N SER A 79 3.16 -10.73 6.17
CA SER A 79 2.60 -12.09 6.10
C SER A 79 3.18 -13.03 7.15
N LEU A 80 4.49 -12.92 7.44
CA LEU A 80 5.13 -13.68 8.52
C LEU A 80 4.52 -13.33 9.88
N ILE A 81 4.36 -12.04 10.17
CA ILE A 81 3.78 -11.57 11.43
C ILE A 81 2.30 -11.94 11.53
N LEU A 82 1.54 -11.80 10.44
CA LEU A 82 0.14 -12.20 10.38
C LEU A 82 -0.01 -13.71 10.65
N ALA A 83 0.86 -14.54 10.06
CA ALA A 83 0.90 -15.98 10.32
C ALA A 83 1.20 -16.28 11.80
N GLY A 84 2.14 -15.57 12.41
CA GLY A 84 2.41 -15.68 13.85
C GLY A 84 1.21 -15.30 14.73
N ILE A 85 0.51 -14.21 14.40
CA ILE A 85 -0.72 -13.78 15.10
C ILE A 85 -1.82 -14.85 14.94
N LEU A 86 -2.00 -15.40 13.74
CA LEU A 86 -2.98 -16.46 13.48
C LEU A 86 -2.68 -17.73 14.30
N VAL A 87 -1.41 -18.12 14.42
CA VAL A 87 -0.99 -19.25 15.26
C VAL A 87 -1.30 -18.99 16.73
N LEU A 88 -1.05 -17.78 17.25
CA LEU A 88 -1.40 -17.42 18.63
C LEU A 88 -2.92 -17.46 18.87
N ILE A 89 -3.71 -16.94 17.93
CA ILE A 89 -5.18 -16.99 17.96
C ILE A 89 -5.65 -18.45 18.00
N LEU A 90 -5.02 -19.32 17.21
CA LEU A 90 -5.36 -20.74 17.17
C LEU A 90 -5.06 -21.43 18.51
N PHE A 91 -3.93 -21.13 19.15
CA PHE A 91 -3.63 -21.65 20.50
C PHE A 91 -4.61 -21.17 21.57
N VAL A 92 -5.05 -19.91 21.50
CA VAL A 92 -6.07 -19.38 22.41
C VAL A 92 -7.42 -20.06 22.19
N ALA A 93 -7.81 -20.27 20.93
CA ALA A 93 -9.05 -20.98 20.62
C ALA A 93 -9.00 -22.44 21.12
N LEU A 94 -7.86 -23.12 20.95
CA LEU A 94 -7.66 -24.49 21.42
C LEU A 94 -7.61 -24.62 22.95
N SER A 95 -7.18 -23.58 23.68
CA SER A 95 -7.21 -23.56 25.15
C SER A 95 -8.59 -23.22 25.73
N GLY A 96 -9.62 -23.11 24.88
CA GLY A 96 -10.99 -22.74 25.27
C GLY A 96 -11.19 -21.24 25.47
N GLY A 97 -10.22 -20.42 25.09
CA GLY A 97 -10.33 -18.97 25.08
C GLY A 97 -11.14 -18.45 23.89
N ASP A 98 -11.76 -17.29 24.06
CA ASP A 98 -12.50 -16.59 23.00
C ASP A 98 -11.56 -15.66 22.21
N PRO A 99 -11.20 -16.00 20.95
CA PRO A 99 -10.29 -15.20 20.14
C PRO A 99 -10.86 -13.83 19.76
N ALA A 100 -12.20 -13.66 19.76
CA ALA A 100 -12.82 -12.38 19.43
C ALA A 100 -12.45 -11.31 20.46
N LYS A 101 -12.34 -11.69 21.75
CA LYS A 101 -11.93 -10.77 22.83
C LYS A 101 -10.50 -10.26 22.68
N ILE A 102 -9.63 -11.05 22.07
CA ILE A 102 -8.26 -10.64 21.75
C ILE A 102 -8.26 -9.64 20.60
N LEU A 103 -9.13 -9.77 19.60
CA LEU A 103 -9.14 -8.88 18.44
C LEU A 103 -9.88 -7.55 18.69
N THR A 104 -10.86 -7.52 19.60
CA THR A 104 -11.69 -6.34 19.84
C THR A 104 -11.25 -5.50 21.05
N GLY A 105 -10.27 -5.96 21.82
CA GLY A 105 -9.75 -5.22 22.97
C GLY A 105 -9.04 -3.94 22.53
N LYS A 106 -9.32 -2.80 23.17
CA LYS A 106 -8.62 -1.51 22.89
C LYS A 106 -7.10 -1.65 22.97
N ALA A 107 -6.61 -2.43 23.93
CA ALA A 107 -5.18 -2.73 24.08
C ALA A 107 -4.64 -3.55 22.90
N ALA A 108 -5.41 -4.51 22.39
CA ALA A 108 -5.00 -5.33 21.25
C ALA A 108 -5.06 -4.55 19.93
N LEU A 109 -6.04 -3.66 19.74
CA LEU A 109 -6.07 -2.73 18.62
C LEU A 109 -4.87 -1.77 18.66
N ALA A 110 -4.47 -1.30 19.84
CA ALA A 110 -3.28 -0.47 20.00
C ALA A 110 -1.98 -1.26 19.72
N VAL A 111 -1.90 -2.53 20.15
CA VAL A 111 -0.76 -3.40 19.86
C VAL A 111 -0.69 -3.75 18.38
N LEU A 112 -1.81 -4.11 17.74
CA LEU A 112 -1.89 -4.37 16.30
C LEU A 112 -1.55 -3.12 15.48
N GLY A 113 -2.05 -1.95 15.90
CA GLY A 113 -1.69 -0.67 15.31
C GLY A 113 -0.20 -0.36 15.44
N GLY A 114 0.38 -0.62 16.62
CA GLY A 114 1.82 -0.46 16.88
C GLY A 114 2.68 -1.42 16.05
N ILE A 115 2.27 -2.69 15.95
CA ILE A 115 2.92 -3.68 15.07
C ILE A 115 2.85 -3.21 13.62
N GLY A 116 1.67 -2.76 13.15
CA GLY A 116 1.51 -2.21 11.80
C GLY A 116 2.43 -1.01 11.54
N LEU A 117 2.58 -0.10 12.50
CA LEU A 117 3.48 1.05 12.42
C LEU A 117 4.96 0.63 12.36
N VAL A 118 5.35 -0.37 13.16
CA VAL A 118 6.72 -0.92 13.14
C VAL A 118 7.02 -1.62 11.82
N ILE A 119 6.09 -2.43 11.30
CA ILE A 119 6.25 -3.07 9.98
C ILE A 119 6.35 -2.03 8.88
N PHE A 120 5.50 -1.00 8.93
CA PHE A 120 5.57 0.12 8.01
C PHE A 120 6.93 0.82 8.11
N ALA A 121 7.43 1.08 9.32
CA ALA A 121 8.73 1.71 9.54
C ALA A 121 9.91 0.83 9.09
N ILE A 122 9.82 -0.50 9.21
CA ILE A 122 10.85 -1.43 8.71
C ILE A 122 10.81 -1.50 7.18
N ALA A 123 9.62 -1.61 6.59
CA ALA A 123 9.43 -1.57 5.15
C ALA A 123 9.89 -0.22 4.57
N ALA A 124 9.64 0.88 5.30
CA ALA A 124 10.11 2.23 5.01
C ALA A 124 11.62 2.45 5.30
N GLY A 125 12.20 1.72 6.25
CA GLY A 125 13.62 1.78 6.62
C GLY A 125 14.52 0.98 5.69
N SER A 126 14.00 -0.10 5.11
CA SER A 126 14.63 -0.85 4.01
C SER A 126 14.84 -0.01 2.75
N PHE A 127 14.31 1.21 2.69
CA PHE A 127 14.61 2.18 1.64
C PHE A 127 16.06 2.65 1.65
N GLY A 128 16.81 2.49 2.76
CA GLY A 128 18.14 3.08 2.89
C GLY A 128 18.11 4.53 2.43
N VAL A 129 17.40 5.39 3.16
CA VAL A 129 17.17 6.81 2.79
C VAL A 129 18.51 7.57 2.74
N LYS A 130 19.25 7.37 1.65
CA LYS A 130 19.93 8.46 0.97
C LYS A 130 18.81 9.18 0.27
N ILE A 131 18.52 10.39 0.72
CA ILE A 131 17.67 11.32 -0.01
C ILE A 131 18.30 11.48 -1.39
N ASN A 132 17.85 10.66 -2.34
CA ASN A 132 18.24 10.75 -3.73
C ASN A 132 17.29 11.74 -4.39
N GLU A 133 17.80 12.49 -5.36
CA GLU A 133 17.10 13.54 -6.10
C GLU A 133 15.75 13.05 -6.64
N SER A 134 15.60 11.75 -6.88
CA SER A 134 14.35 11.08 -7.27
C SER A 134 13.20 11.26 -6.25
N VAL A 135 13.44 11.21 -4.94
CA VAL A 135 12.37 11.38 -3.94
C VAL A 135 11.87 12.83 -3.92
N PHE A 136 12.79 13.79 -4.04
CA PHE A 136 12.44 15.20 -4.19
C PHE A 136 11.70 15.46 -5.50
N ALA A 137 12.09 14.81 -6.59
CA ALA A 137 11.38 14.90 -7.87
C ALA A 137 9.96 14.32 -7.79
N ILE A 138 9.72 13.22 -7.05
CA ILE A 138 8.37 12.67 -6.82
C ILE A 138 7.51 13.67 -6.07
N ILE A 139 8.00 14.22 -4.96
CA ILE A 139 7.26 15.20 -4.14
C ILE A 139 6.99 16.46 -4.96
N PHE A 140 7.96 16.92 -5.74
CA PHE A 140 7.84 18.09 -6.61
C PHE A 140 6.80 17.86 -7.74
N ILE A 141 6.82 16.71 -8.41
CA ILE A 141 5.84 16.37 -9.45
C ILE A 141 4.43 16.27 -8.86
N ILE A 142 4.26 15.64 -7.69
CA ILE A 142 2.97 15.56 -7.00
C ILE A 142 2.47 16.97 -6.63
N ALA A 143 3.35 17.86 -6.17
CA ALA A 143 3.01 19.24 -5.86
C ALA A 143 2.63 20.05 -7.12
N VAL A 144 3.37 19.90 -8.22
CA VAL A 144 3.08 20.55 -9.50
C VAL A 144 1.75 20.06 -10.08
N LEU A 145 1.47 18.75 -10.02
CA LEU A 145 0.19 18.20 -10.45
C LEU A 145 -0.97 18.68 -9.59
N ALA A 146 -0.78 18.79 -8.27
CA ALA A 146 -1.78 19.35 -7.36
C ALA A 146 -2.05 20.84 -7.65
N LEU A 147 -1.01 21.64 -7.90
CA LEU A 147 -1.14 23.06 -8.28
C LEU A 147 -1.79 23.23 -9.64
N ALA A 148 -1.40 22.43 -10.64
CA ALA A 148 -2.01 22.44 -11.95
C ALA A 148 -3.50 22.07 -11.88
N MET A 149 -3.86 21.09 -11.05
CA MET A 149 -5.25 20.75 -10.81
C MET A 149 -6.02 21.89 -10.15
N LEU A 150 -5.47 22.51 -9.10
CA LEU A 150 -6.10 23.67 -8.45
C LEU A 150 -6.30 24.83 -9.42
N PHE A 151 -5.37 25.05 -10.35
CA PHE A 151 -5.48 26.08 -11.38
C PHE A 151 -6.57 25.74 -12.41
N VAL A 152 -6.66 24.50 -12.86
CA VAL A 152 -7.66 24.04 -13.83
C VAL A 152 -9.07 23.96 -13.20
N THR A 153 -9.19 23.63 -11.92
CA THR A 153 -10.47 23.56 -11.22
C THR A 153 -10.90 24.88 -10.58
N GLY A 154 -10.00 25.86 -10.53
CA GLY A 154 -10.21 27.17 -9.89
C GLY A 154 -10.90 28.21 -10.76
N GLU A 155 -11.17 27.92 -12.04
CA GLU A 155 -12.05 28.76 -12.88
C GLU A 155 -13.50 28.27 -12.79
N LYS A 156 -14.17 28.58 -11.67
CA LYS A 156 -15.60 28.84 -11.56
C LYS A 156 -15.89 29.81 -10.43
#